data_AF-A0A3R8SZ59-F1
#
_entry.id   AF-A0A3R8SZ59-F1
#
_cell.length_a   1.000
_cell.length_b   1.000
_cell.length_c   1.000
_cell.angle_alpha   90.00
_cell.angle_beta   90.00
_cell.angle_gamma   90.00
#
_symmetry.space_group_name_H-M   'P 1'
#
loop_
_entity.id
_entity.type
_entity.pdbx_description
1 polymer ?
#
loop_
_entity_poly.entity_id
_entity_poly.type
_entity_poly.pdbx_seq_one_letter_code
_entity_poly.pdbx_strand_id
1 'polypeptide(L)'
;MERPVRNLVRTLTLLVLISTLPSPAAATGDLFRFHASQGGFHFSLEMVGRMDPGYVQVSSSDFKPWMPRQPYYIEFNRAQQRAYVRPRTRGDLPWFEMDVVGTRGVLHYNGRRMEGTAEWGPW
;
A
#
# COMPACT_ATOMS: atom_id res chain seq x y z
N MET A 1 24.50 77.29 4.80
CA MET A 1 23.02 77.32 4.64
C MET A 1 22.69 76.47 3.44
N GLU A 2 22.23 75.24 3.69
CA GLU A 2 22.03 74.21 2.67
C GLU A 2 20.71 74.39 1.92
N ARG A 3 20.72 74.07 0.62
CA ARG A 3 19.53 73.76 -0.19
C ARG A 3 19.67 72.35 -0.77
N PRO A 4 18.54 71.68 -1.05
CA PRO A 4 18.40 70.23 -0.99
C PRO A 4 18.59 69.57 -2.36
N VAL A 5 18.98 68.30 -2.39
CA VAL A 5 18.75 67.46 -3.58
C VAL A 5 18.22 66.08 -3.18
N ARG A 6 17.06 65.83 -3.74
CA ARG A 6 16.19 64.66 -3.71
C ARG A 6 16.85 63.50 -4.51
N ASN A 7 16.25 62.32 -4.42
CA ASN A 7 16.43 61.12 -5.25
C ASN A 7 17.26 60.04 -4.53
N LEU A 8 16.90 58.76 -4.52
CA LEU A 8 16.03 58.01 -5.41
C LEU A 8 15.61 56.75 -4.63
N VAL A 9 14.31 56.53 -4.43
CA VAL A 9 13.79 55.30 -3.83
C VAL A 9 14.10 54.15 -4.79
N ARG A 10 15.01 53.25 -4.40
CA ARG A 10 15.34 52.04 -5.15
C ARG A 10 14.26 50.99 -4.89
N THR A 11 13.41 50.78 -5.87
CA THR A 11 12.47 49.66 -5.95
C THR A 11 13.27 48.35 -6.06
N LEU A 12 13.15 47.46 -5.08
CA LEU A 12 13.76 46.13 -5.12
C LEU A 12 12.69 45.12 -5.50
N THR A 13 12.62 44.76 -6.79
CA THR A 13 11.77 43.67 -7.27
C THR A 13 12.51 42.35 -7.07
N LEU A 14 12.17 41.59 -6.02
CA LEU A 14 12.73 40.25 -5.82
C LEU A 14 11.83 39.21 -6.47
N LEU A 15 12.29 38.67 -7.60
CA LEU A 15 11.69 37.55 -8.32
C LEU A 15 11.89 36.26 -7.52
N VAL A 16 10.84 35.77 -6.86
CA VAL A 16 10.86 34.49 -6.14
C VAL A 16 10.55 33.37 -7.12
N LEU A 17 11.60 32.74 -7.65
CA LEU A 17 11.53 31.50 -8.41
C LEU A 17 11.40 30.34 -7.40
N ILE A 18 10.17 30.02 -6.97
CA ILE A 18 9.93 28.77 -6.25
C ILE A 18 9.99 27.64 -7.26
N SER A 19 11.17 27.02 -7.25
CA SER A 19 11.47 25.65 -7.61
C SER A 19 10.24 24.76 -7.76
N THR A 20 10.11 24.18 -8.94
CA THR A 20 9.36 22.95 -9.21
C THR A 20 9.80 21.88 -8.20
N LEU A 21 9.14 21.82 -7.05
CA LEU A 21 9.16 20.62 -6.24
C LEU A 21 8.65 19.51 -7.17
N PRO A 22 9.41 18.43 -7.41
CA PRO A 22 8.84 17.29 -8.08
C PRO A 22 7.65 16.86 -7.23
N SER A 23 6.44 17.06 -7.74
CA SER A 23 5.25 16.44 -7.18
C SER A 23 5.61 14.98 -6.94
N PRO A 24 5.33 14.39 -5.76
CA PRO A 24 5.55 12.96 -5.59
C PRO A 24 4.80 12.27 -6.72
N ALA A 25 5.55 11.75 -7.72
CA ALA A 25 4.98 11.02 -8.83
C ALA A 25 4.09 9.95 -8.21
N ALA A 26 2.80 9.90 -8.59
CA ALA A 26 1.89 8.86 -8.14
C ALA A 26 2.42 7.52 -8.66
N ALA A 27 3.33 6.91 -7.90
CA ALA A 27 3.89 5.60 -8.17
C ALA A 27 2.83 4.59 -7.75
N THR A 28 2.01 4.21 -8.72
CA THR A 28 1.11 3.05 -8.66
C THR A 28 1.96 1.82 -9.02
N GLY A 29 2.44 1.10 -8.01
CA GLY A 29 3.20 -0.14 -8.22
C GLY A 29 2.69 -1.25 -7.31
N ASP A 30 2.78 -2.49 -7.79
CA ASP A 30 2.45 -3.68 -7.03
C ASP A 30 3.52 -3.87 -5.95
N LEU A 31 3.11 -3.81 -4.67
CA LEU A 31 4.01 -3.93 -3.53
C LEU A 31 4.21 -5.39 -3.13
N PHE A 32 3.16 -6.19 -3.28
CA PHE A 32 3.11 -7.54 -2.76
C PHE A 32 1.98 -8.33 -3.43
N ARG A 33 2.26 -9.58 -3.78
CA ARG A 33 1.24 -10.55 -4.14
C ARG A 33 1.39 -11.82 -3.33
N PHE A 34 0.27 -12.42 -2.98
CA PHE A 34 0.23 -13.73 -2.34
C PHE A 34 -0.79 -14.61 -3.02
N HIS A 35 -0.40 -15.85 -3.27
CA HIS A 35 -1.24 -16.86 -3.90
C HIS A 35 -1.23 -18.13 -3.07
N ALA A 36 -2.42 -18.68 -2.82
CA ALA A 36 -2.58 -19.99 -2.21
C ALA A 36 -3.61 -20.80 -3.00
N SER A 37 -3.39 -22.10 -3.12
CA SER A 37 -4.29 -22.99 -3.85
C SER A 37 -4.29 -24.37 -3.23
N GLN A 38 -5.47 -24.98 -3.15
CA GLN A 38 -5.64 -26.34 -2.65
C GLN A 38 -6.85 -26.99 -3.33
N GLY A 39 -6.62 -28.07 -4.08
CA GLY A 39 -7.64 -28.68 -4.91
C GLY A 39 -8.18 -27.68 -5.94
N GLY A 40 -9.50 -27.51 -6.02
CA GLY A 40 -10.15 -26.53 -6.90
C GLY A 40 -10.28 -25.11 -6.33
N PHE A 41 -9.78 -24.86 -5.11
CA PHE A 41 -9.83 -23.53 -4.49
C PHE A 41 -8.56 -22.73 -4.78
N HIS A 42 -8.75 -21.47 -5.16
CA HIS A 42 -7.69 -20.50 -5.40
C HIS A 42 -7.96 -19.21 -4.62
N PHE A 43 -6.90 -18.63 -4.06
CA PHE A 43 -6.92 -17.35 -3.38
C PHE A 43 -5.77 -16.49 -3.90
N SER A 44 -6.04 -15.21 -4.13
CA SER A 44 -5.03 -14.20 -4.41
C SER A 44 -5.25 -12.95 -3.60
N LEU A 45 -4.16 -12.38 -3.11
CA LEU A 45 -4.14 -11.06 -2.47
C LEU A 45 -3.07 -10.22 -3.13
N GLU A 46 -3.42 -8.99 -3.45
CA GLU A 46 -2.51 -7.98 -4.01
C GLU A 46 -2.56 -6.72 -3.16
N MET A 47 -1.39 -6.20 -2.79
CA MET A 47 -1.24 -4.91 -2.15
C MET A 47 -0.57 -3.94 -3.11
N VAL A 48 -1.17 -2.77 -3.28
CA VAL A 48 -0.67 -1.70 -4.17
C VAL A 48 -0.41 -0.43 -3.37
N GLY A 49 0.63 0.34 -3.73
CA GLY A 49 0.95 1.59 -3.05
C GLY A 49 2.41 2.04 -3.17
N ARG A 50 2.77 3.05 -2.36
CA ARG A 50 4.09 3.72 -2.41
C ARG A 50 5.12 3.13 -1.45
N MET A 51 4.70 2.69 -0.26
CA MET A 51 5.59 2.26 0.82
C MET A 51 4.80 1.50 1.90
N ASP A 52 3.60 1.99 2.22
CA ASP A 52 2.57 1.29 2.97
C ASP A 52 1.46 0.80 2.03
N PRO A 53 0.77 -0.31 2.36
CA PRO A 53 -0.32 -0.83 1.56
C PRO A 53 -1.49 0.18 1.58
N GLY A 54 -1.60 0.98 0.52
CA GLY A 54 -2.65 1.99 0.40
C GLY A 54 -4.01 1.33 0.11
N TYR A 55 -3.98 0.18 -0.58
CA TYR A 55 -5.16 -0.63 -0.88
C TYR A 55 -4.79 -2.12 -0.89
N VAL A 56 -5.67 -2.95 -0.32
CA VAL A 56 -5.60 -4.41 -0.41
C VAL A 56 -6.72 -4.90 -1.30
N GLN A 57 -6.36 -5.54 -2.39
CA GLN A 57 -7.28 -6.22 -3.29
C GLN A 57 -7.21 -7.72 -3.02
N VAL A 58 -8.38 -8.35 -2.90
CA VAL A 58 -8.48 -9.76 -2.56
C VAL A 58 -9.45 -10.42 -3.53
N SER A 59 -9.03 -11.56 -4.08
CA SER A 59 -9.88 -12.42 -4.90
C SER A 59 -9.79 -13.87 -4.42
N SER A 60 -10.90 -14.60 -4.52
CA SER A 60 -10.94 -16.03 -4.15
C SER A 60 -11.97 -16.76 -4.99
N SER A 61 -11.78 -18.07 -5.22
CA SER A 61 -12.72 -18.91 -5.97
C SER A 61 -14.15 -18.85 -5.43
N ASP A 62 -14.32 -18.62 -4.12
CA ASP A 62 -15.62 -18.58 -3.46
C ASP A 62 -16.33 -17.21 -3.61
N PHE A 63 -15.61 -16.15 -4.01
CA PHE A 63 -16.15 -14.79 -4.17
C PHE A 63 -15.74 -14.16 -5.51
N LYS A 64 -16.45 -14.56 -6.57
CA LYS A 64 -16.12 -14.15 -7.95
C LYS A 64 -16.35 -12.68 -8.33
N PRO A 65 -17.21 -11.86 -7.67
CA PRO A 65 -17.22 -10.43 -7.95
C PRO A 65 -16.37 -9.63 -6.95
N TRP A 66 -16.63 -9.75 -5.64
CA TRP A 66 -15.96 -8.94 -4.60
C TRP A 66 -16.02 -9.60 -3.23
N MET A 67 -14.89 -9.66 -2.51
CA MET A 67 -14.91 -10.03 -1.10
C MET A 67 -15.61 -8.92 -0.29
N PRO A 68 -16.47 -9.23 0.69
CA PRO A 68 -17.12 -8.22 1.51
C PRO A 68 -16.10 -7.27 2.14
N ARG A 69 -16.38 -5.96 2.07
CA ARG A 69 -15.56 -4.94 2.71
C ARG A 69 -15.63 -5.13 4.22
N GLN A 70 -14.54 -5.62 4.79
CA GLN A 70 -14.35 -5.81 6.22
C GLN A 70 -13.01 -5.20 6.62
N PRO A 71 -12.89 -4.64 7.83
CA PRO A 71 -11.65 -4.04 8.27
C PRO A 71 -10.61 -5.11 8.59
N TYR A 72 -9.45 -5.00 7.96
CA TYR A 72 -8.28 -5.82 8.26
C TYR A 72 -7.25 -5.00 9.05
N TYR A 73 -6.53 -5.69 9.95
CA TYR A 73 -5.24 -5.25 10.43
C TYR A 73 -4.18 -5.81 9.48
N ILE A 74 -3.26 -4.95 9.06
CA ILE A 74 -2.18 -5.30 8.15
C ILE A 74 -0.88 -4.85 8.78
N GLU A 75 0.06 -5.77 8.96
CA GLU A 75 1.45 -5.47 9.25
C GLU A 75 2.27 -5.86 8.02
N PHE A 76 3.04 -4.91 7.49
CA PHE A 76 3.75 -5.09 6.24
C PHE A 76 5.16 -4.51 6.37
N ASN A 77 6.15 -5.39 6.41
CA ASN A 77 7.56 -5.04 6.49
C ASN A 77 8.30 -5.67 5.31
N ARG A 78 8.48 -4.88 4.25
CA ARG A 78 9.20 -5.32 3.04
C ARG A 78 10.66 -5.67 3.33
N ALA A 79 11.31 -4.96 4.26
CA ALA A 79 12.75 -5.10 4.51
C ALA A 79 13.06 -6.46 5.12
N GLN A 80 12.14 -6.94 5.95
CA GLN A 80 12.21 -8.25 6.56
C GLN A 80 11.44 -9.31 5.77
N GLN A 81 10.81 -8.94 4.65
CA GLN A 81 9.88 -9.77 3.88
C GLN A 81 8.84 -10.44 4.79
N ARG A 82 8.17 -9.64 5.63
CA ARG A 82 7.10 -10.09 6.52
C ARG A 82 5.81 -9.38 6.19
N ALA A 83 4.75 -10.14 5.98
CA ALA A 83 3.42 -9.60 5.75
C ALA A 83 2.40 -10.40 6.54
N TYR A 84 1.51 -9.68 7.19
CA TYR A 84 0.49 -10.26 8.04
C TYR A 84 -0.82 -9.52 7.81
N VAL A 85 -1.89 -10.28 7.61
CA VAL A 85 -3.23 -9.75 7.41
C VAL A 85 -4.18 -10.56 8.27
N ARG A 86 -4.93 -9.88 9.15
CA ARG A 86 -5.97 -10.50 9.98
C ARG A 86 -7.22 -9.64 10.06
N PRO A 87 -8.42 -10.24 10.13
CA PRO A 87 -9.64 -9.47 10.27
C PRO A 87 -9.64 -8.82 11.64
N ARG A 88 -10.07 -7.55 11.74
CA ARG A 88 -10.22 -6.89 13.04
C ARG A 88 -11.39 -7.45 13.84
N THR A 89 -12.41 -7.94 13.13
CA THR A 89 -13.61 -8.55 13.70
C THR A 89 -13.91 -9.84 12.95
N ARG A 90 -14.15 -10.93 13.68
CA ARG A 90 -14.62 -12.20 13.13
C ARG A 90 -16.13 -12.28 13.34
N GLY A 91 -16.89 -11.88 12.33
CA GLY A 91 -18.35 -11.98 12.31
C GLY A 91 -18.84 -13.04 11.34
N ASP A 92 -20.08 -12.90 10.88
CA ASP A 92 -20.71 -13.82 9.92
C ASP A 92 -20.23 -13.61 8.48
N LEU A 93 -19.50 -12.51 8.23
CA LEU A 93 -18.89 -12.28 6.93
C LEU A 93 -17.66 -13.19 6.74
N PRO A 94 -17.47 -13.77 5.55
CA PRO A 94 -16.28 -14.52 5.20
C PRO A 94 -15.01 -13.72 5.46
N TRP A 95 -14.04 -14.29 6.17
CA TRP A 95 -12.77 -13.65 6.53
C TRP A 95 -11.60 -14.58 6.25
N PHE A 96 -10.40 -14.01 6.16
CA PHE A 96 -9.16 -14.78 5.99
C PHE A 96 -8.06 -14.25 6.89
N GLU A 97 -7.05 -15.08 7.16
CA GLU A 97 -5.81 -14.65 7.81
C GLU A 97 -4.63 -15.09 6.95
N MET A 98 -3.64 -14.22 6.82
CA MET A 98 -2.43 -14.48 6.05
C MET A 98 -1.22 -14.15 6.91
N ASP A 99 -0.25 -15.06 6.95
CA ASP A 99 1.04 -14.87 7.61
C ASP A 99 2.15 -15.30 6.66
N VAL A 100 3.03 -14.37 6.30
CA VAL A 100 4.05 -14.54 5.27
C VAL A 100 5.40 -14.14 5.82
N VAL A 101 6.39 -15.00 5.58
CA VAL A 101 7.80 -14.76 5.87
C VAL A 101 8.63 -15.19 4.66
N GLY A 102 9.40 -14.26 4.09
CA GLY A 102 10.11 -14.48 2.83
C GLY A 102 9.12 -14.72 1.69
N THR A 103 9.37 -15.73 0.86
CA THR A 103 8.54 -16.04 -0.32
C THR A 103 7.43 -17.07 -0.05
N ARG A 104 7.20 -17.43 1.20
CA ARG A 104 6.17 -18.41 1.59
C ARG A 104 5.28 -17.85 2.70
N GLY A 105 4.07 -18.36 2.77
CA GLY A 105 3.17 -18.06 3.85
C GLY A 105 2.06 -19.07 4.02
N VAL A 106 1.22 -18.81 5.00
CA VAL A 106 0.06 -19.61 5.33
C VAL A 106 -1.18 -18.72 5.20
N LEU A 107 -2.19 -19.26 4.54
CA LEU A 107 -3.53 -18.72 4.48
C LEU A 107 -4.46 -19.57 5.35
N HIS A 108 -5.17 -18.91 6.25
CA HIS A 108 -6.34 -19.48 6.91
C HIS A 108 -7.58 -18.85 6.27
N TYR A 109 -8.45 -19.67 5.69
CA TYR A 109 -9.63 -19.20 5.00
C TYR A 109 -10.79 -20.17 5.27
N ASN A 110 -11.85 -19.67 5.92
CA ASN A 110 -13.06 -20.44 6.19
C ASN A 110 -12.79 -21.85 6.78
N GLY A 111 -11.91 -21.92 7.79
CA GLY A 111 -11.50 -23.17 8.45
C GLY A 111 -10.46 -24.02 7.68
N ARG A 112 -10.09 -23.65 6.45
CA ARG A 112 -9.00 -24.29 5.69
C ARG A 112 -7.68 -23.61 5.99
N ARG A 113 -6.61 -24.40 6.13
CA ARG A 113 -5.24 -23.91 6.21
C ARG A 113 -4.49 -24.35 4.97
N MET A 114 -3.90 -23.39 4.26
CA MET A 114 -3.20 -23.60 3.00
C MET A 114 -1.84 -22.94 3.05
N GLU A 115 -0.85 -23.56 2.41
CA GLU A 115 0.41 -22.88 2.10
C GLU A 115 0.24 -22.06 0.83
N GLY A 116 0.98 -20.96 0.76
CA GLY A 116 1.02 -20.10 -0.41
C GLY A 116 2.39 -19.51 -0.66
N THR A 117 2.51 -18.90 -1.82
CA THR A 117 3.72 -18.23 -2.30
C THR A 117 3.52 -16.72 -2.29
N ALA A 118 4.58 -16.01 -1.92
CA ALA A 118 4.60 -14.56 -1.85
C ALA A 118 5.64 -13.97 -2.81
N GLU A 119 5.20 -12.96 -3.55
CA GLU A 119 6.02 -12.17 -4.45
C GLU A 119 6.12 -10.75 -3.89
N TRP A 120 7.34 -10.25 -3.74
CA TRP A 120 7.61 -8.92 -3.24
C TRP A 120 7.91 -8.00 -4.43
N GLY A 121 7.24 -6.86 -4.48
CA GLY A 121 7.50 -5.85 -5.49
C GLY A 121 8.94 -5.33 -5.43
N PRO A 122 9.43 -4.68 -6.50
CA PRO A 122 10.77 -4.10 -6.57
C PRO A 122 10.94 -2.96 -5.57
N TRP A 123 12.16 -2.83 -5.04
CA TRP A 123 12.55 -1.81 -4.05
C TRP A 123 12.63 -0.40 -4.65
#